data_AF-A0A1X7HH20-F1
#
_entry.id   AF-A0A1X7HH20-F1
#
_cell.length_a   1.000
_cell.length_b   1.000
_cell.length_c   1.000
_cell.angle_alpha   90.00
_cell.angle_beta   90.00
_cell.angle_gamma   90.00
#
_symmetry.space_group_name_H-M   'P 1'
#
loop_
_entity.id
_entity.type
_entity.pdbx_description
1 polymer ?
#
loop_
_entity_poly.entity_id
_entity_poly.type
_entity_poly.pdbx_seq_one_letter_code
_entity_poly.pdbx_strand_id
1 'polypeptide(L)'
;MVPSADVLGRLSNALGLDASTAQEVRDLLVAVEAAPHVAETHIGAALDTVVRSARLVRSFQCVVLPAMLQSAEYARYVFGSAPDATPEGVGHAVADRVERQSLLYEPGRESVFVLTEGVLRTWPGSPALMLAQLDRLLAVESLSTVRLGVIPWRQVVPVMPRHGFTLCDTEAVVVETFRGEHVLDDPTAVAAYEDTFRRFEEAAIFGSDVRELLLQVMKDFRGLDGPATQ
;
A
#
# COMPACT_ATOMS: atom_id res chain seq x y z
N MET A 1 12.46 10.83 -14.23
CA MET A 1 13.32 11.80 -13.52
C MET A 1 13.64 12.89 -14.52
N VAL A 2 13.24 14.13 -14.25
CA VAL A 2 13.48 15.26 -15.15
C VAL A 2 14.80 15.95 -14.73
N PRO A 3 15.72 16.29 -15.66
CA PRO A 3 16.97 16.94 -15.30
C PRO A 3 16.74 18.34 -14.75
N SER A 4 17.54 18.76 -13.77
CA SER A 4 17.50 20.15 -13.28
C SER A 4 17.92 21.15 -14.36
N ALA A 5 17.51 22.41 -14.23
CA ALA A 5 17.89 23.47 -15.17
C ALA A 5 19.42 23.62 -15.33
N ASP A 6 20.19 23.36 -14.27
CA ASP A 6 21.66 23.36 -14.31
C ASP A 6 22.22 22.21 -15.17
N VAL A 7 21.68 20.99 -14.98
CA VAL A 7 22.04 19.82 -15.80
C VAL A 7 21.66 20.06 -17.26
N LEU A 8 20.50 20.66 -17.50
CA LEU A 8 20.03 21.00 -18.84
C LEU A 8 20.94 22.03 -19.51
N GLY A 9 21.38 23.06 -18.78
CA GLY A 9 22.33 24.05 -19.31
C GLY A 9 23.68 23.45 -19.70
N ARG A 10 24.19 22.53 -18.89
CA ARG A 10 25.44 21.78 -19.21
C ARG A 10 25.27 20.89 -20.44
N LEU A 11 24.12 20.22 -20.59
CA LEU A 11 23.81 19.39 -21.75
C LEU A 11 23.65 20.24 -23.02
N SER A 12 22.92 21.35 -22.95
CA SER A 12 22.74 22.26 -24.09
C SER A 12 24.07 22.78 -24.61
N ASN A 13 24.99 23.14 -23.71
CA ASN A 13 26.35 23.54 -24.08
C ASN A 13 27.16 22.38 -24.69
N ALA A 14 27.10 21.19 -24.11
CA ALA A 14 27.82 20.01 -24.61
C ALA A 14 27.34 19.55 -25.98
N LEU A 15 26.04 19.72 -26.26
CA LEU A 15 25.41 19.40 -27.54
C LEU A 15 25.56 20.52 -28.59
N GLY A 16 26.13 21.67 -28.21
CA GLY A 16 26.31 22.81 -29.11
C GLY A 16 25.00 23.43 -29.59
N LEU A 17 23.95 23.39 -28.75
CA LEU A 17 22.66 23.99 -29.09
C LEU A 17 22.80 25.51 -29.20
N ASP A 18 22.17 26.10 -30.21
CA ASP A 18 22.08 27.55 -30.30
C ASP A 18 21.17 28.13 -29.20
N ALA A 19 21.24 29.45 -29.01
CA ALA A 19 20.52 30.13 -27.95
C ALA A 19 18.98 29.98 -28.05
N SER A 20 18.44 29.84 -29.27
CA SER A 20 17.02 29.66 -29.50
C SER A 20 16.59 28.25 -29.08
N THR A 21 17.29 27.22 -29.55
CA THR A 21 17.00 25.83 -29.17
C THR A 21 17.23 25.58 -27.68
N ALA A 22 18.28 26.15 -27.08
CA ALA A 22 18.52 26.04 -25.64
C ALA A 22 17.44 26.75 -24.80
N GLN A 23 16.81 27.80 -25.33
CA GLN A 23 15.65 28.43 -24.69
C GLN A 23 14.40 27.57 -24.83
N GLU A 24 14.15 27.02 -26.01
CA GLU A 24 13.01 26.13 -26.27
C GLU A 24 13.04 24.88 -25.38
N VAL A 25 14.21 24.25 -25.20
CA VAL A 25 14.34 23.09 -24.29
C VAL A 25 14.12 23.48 -22.82
N ARG A 26 14.50 24.70 -22.42
CA ARG A 26 14.21 25.21 -21.06
C ARG A 26 12.73 25.49 -20.86
N ASP A 27 12.07 26.07 -21.86
CA ASP A 27 10.64 26.34 -21.82
C ASP A 27 9.85 25.03 -21.81
N LEU A 28 10.31 24.01 -22.55
CA LEU A 28 9.78 22.65 -22.48
C LEU A 28 10.00 22.01 -21.11
N LEU A 29 11.15 22.20 -20.48
CA LEU A 29 11.40 21.74 -19.11
C LEU A 29 10.41 22.37 -18.13
N VAL A 30 10.23 23.69 -18.18
CA VAL A 30 9.27 24.41 -17.35
C VAL A 30 7.85 23.94 -17.65
N ALA A 31 7.50 23.71 -18.91
CA ALA A 31 6.20 23.18 -19.30
C ALA A 31 5.98 21.74 -18.82
N VAL A 32 7.01 20.88 -18.78
CA VAL A 32 6.94 19.51 -18.24
C VAL A 32 6.86 19.51 -16.70
N GLU A 33 7.54 20.44 -16.04
CA GLU A 33 7.47 20.63 -14.58
C GLU A 33 6.14 21.25 -14.13
N ALA A 34 5.60 22.18 -14.92
CA ALA A 34 4.33 22.87 -14.67
C ALA A 34 3.11 22.10 -15.19
N ALA A 35 3.31 21.19 -16.16
CA ALA A 35 2.28 20.26 -16.54
C ALA A 35 1.90 19.48 -15.29
N PRO A 36 0.59 19.33 -14.98
CA PRO A 36 0.19 18.33 -14.02
C PRO A 36 0.87 17.03 -14.45
N HIS A 37 1.69 16.43 -13.58
CA HIS A 37 2.12 15.05 -13.75
C HIS A 37 0.87 14.31 -14.14
N VAL A 38 0.81 13.78 -15.38
CA VAL A 38 -0.41 13.23 -15.99
C VAL A 38 -1.26 12.63 -14.90
N ALA A 39 -2.21 13.44 -14.44
CA ALA A 39 -2.94 13.11 -13.26
C ALA A 39 -3.97 12.12 -13.78
N GLU A 40 -3.76 10.87 -13.40
CA GLU A 40 -4.89 10.02 -13.03
C GLU A 40 -5.83 9.68 -14.19
N THR A 41 -5.41 8.74 -15.04
CA THR A 41 -6.41 7.80 -15.56
C THR A 41 -6.90 7.01 -14.35
N HIS A 42 -7.96 7.48 -13.68
CA HIS A 42 -8.59 6.90 -12.49
C HIS A 42 -7.61 6.08 -11.61
N ILE A 43 -6.82 6.75 -10.78
CA ILE A 43 -6.08 6.07 -9.70
C ILE A 43 -7.13 5.30 -8.89
N GLY A 44 -7.01 3.96 -8.87
CA GLY A 44 -8.03 3.05 -8.37
C GLY A 44 -8.71 2.17 -9.42
N ALA A 45 -9.02 2.62 -10.65
CA ALA A 45 -9.77 1.80 -11.63
C ALA A 45 -8.91 0.71 -12.29
N ALA A 46 -7.64 1.00 -12.57
CA ALA A 46 -6.70 0.01 -13.08
C ALA A 46 -6.40 -1.06 -12.02
N LEU A 47 -6.16 -0.65 -10.76
CA LEU A 47 -6.05 -1.56 -9.61
C LEU A 47 -7.32 -2.38 -9.43
N ASP A 48 -8.48 -1.75 -9.47
CA ASP A 48 -9.78 -2.41 -9.29
C ASP A 48 -10.00 -3.47 -10.37
N THR A 49 -9.68 -3.17 -11.63
CA THR A 49 -9.77 -4.14 -12.72
C THR A 49 -8.83 -5.34 -12.52
N VAL A 50 -7.57 -5.07 -12.18
CA VAL A 50 -6.55 -6.11 -12.00
C VAL A 50 -6.87 -6.99 -10.77
N VAL A 51 -7.23 -6.39 -9.63
CA VAL A 51 -7.60 -7.13 -8.42
C VAL A 51 -8.91 -7.89 -8.60
N ARG A 52 -9.92 -7.30 -9.24
CA ARG A 52 -11.21 -7.98 -9.49
C ARG A 52 -11.09 -9.12 -10.49
N SER A 53 -10.10 -9.13 -11.37
CA SER A 53 -9.87 -10.26 -12.28
C SER A 53 -9.02 -11.36 -11.66
N ALA A 54 -8.20 -11.04 -10.65
CA ALA A 54 -7.23 -11.97 -10.07
C ALA A 54 -7.83 -13.07 -9.17
N ARG A 55 -7.48 -14.33 -9.40
CA ARG A 55 -7.95 -15.44 -8.54
C ARG A 55 -7.14 -15.57 -7.25
N LEU A 56 -5.86 -15.24 -7.30
CA LEU A 56 -4.95 -15.21 -6.17
C LEU A 56 -4.43 -13.79 -5.97
N VAL A 57 -4.71 -13.22 -4.79
CA VAL A 57 -4.18 -11.93 -4.38
C VAL A 57 -3.19 -12.15 -3.24
N ARG A 58 -1.95 -11.70 -3.40
CA ARG A 58 -0.90 -11.83 -2.39
C ARG A 58 -0.37 -10.45 -2.03
N SER A 59 -0.62 -9.96 -0.81
CA SER A 59 -0.24 -8.60 -0.42
C SER A 59 0.73 -8.62 0.76
N PHE A 60 1.87 -7.94 0.60
CA PHE A 60 2.82 -7.69 1.67
C PHE A 60 2.73 -6.22 2.10
N GLN A 61 2.62 -5.96 3.41
CA GLN A 61 2.58 -4.60 3.94
C GLN A 61 3.49 -4.42 5.16
N CYS A 62 4.21 -3.29 5.18
CA CYS A 62 5.13 -2.94 6.26
C CYS A 62 4.86 -1.59 6.95
N VAL A 63 3.90 -0.80 6.44
CA VAL A 63 3.57 0.53 7.01
C VAL A 63 2.08 0.69 7.27
N VAL A 64 1.23 0.38 6.29
CA VAL A 64 -0.23 0.57 6.36
C VAL A 64 -0.92 -0.75 6.11
N LEU A 65 -2.06 -1.02 6.76
CA LEU A 65 -2.82 -2.24 6.49
C LEU A 65 -3.28 -2.32 5.03
N PRO A 66 -3.32 -3.52 4.42
CA PRO A 66 -3.86 -3.70 3.07
C PRO A 66 -5.29 -3.16 3.01
N ALA A 67 -5.63 -2.42 1.96
CA ALA A 67 -6.94 -1.79 1.77
C ALA A 67 -8.14 -2.75 2.01
N MET A 68 -8.00 -4.01 1.60
CA MET A 68 -9.03 -5.06 1.77
C MET A 68 -9.25 -5.45 3.24
N LEU A 69 -8.25 -5.25 4.10
CA LEU A 69 -8.32 -5.58 5.51
C LEU A 69 -8.78 -4.39 6.38
N GLN A 70 -8.80 -3.17 5.84
CA GLN A 70 -9.10 -1.96 6.61
C GLN A 70 -10.57 -1.90 7.07
N SER A 71 -10.84 -1.42 8.28
CA SER A 71 -12.18 -0.98 8.69
C SER A 71 -12.51 0.34 7.97
N ALA A 72 -13.79 0.69 7.92
CA ALA A 72 -14.21 1.97 7.33
C ALA A 72 -13.56 3.18 8.05
N GLU A 73 -13.37 3.09 9.37
CA GLU A 73 -12.71 4.15 10.15
C GLU A 73 -11.21 4.25 9.84
N TYR A 74 -10.52 3.12 9.74
CA TYR A 74 -9.11 3.11 9.34
C TYR A 74 -8.94 3.68 7.92
N ALA A 75 -9.81 3.28 6.99
CA ALA A 75 -9.81 3.80 5.62
C ALA A 75 -10.02 5.31 5.58
N ARG A 76 -10.98 5.84 6.37
CA ARG A 76 -11.19 7.30 6.49
C ARG A 76 -9.95 8.02 6.99
N TYR A 77 -9.24 7.45 7.97
CA TYR A 77 -7.99 8.04 8.45
C TYR A 77 -6.94 8.08 7.35
N VAL A 78 -6.72 6.96 6.65
CA VAL A 78 -5.72 6.87 5.57
C VAL A 78 -6.00 7.92 4.50
N PHE A 79 -7.24 8.00 4.01
CA PHE A 79 -7.60 8.99 2.99
C PHE A 79 -7.59 10.43 3.52
N GLY A 80 -8.04 10.65 4.75
CA GLY A 80 -8.05 11.98 5.39
C GLY A 80 -6.66 12.52 5.71
N SER A 81 -5.63 11.67 5.74
CA SER A 81 -4.23 12.08 5.94
C SER A 81 -3.57 12.65 4.68
N ALA A 82 -4.19 12.52 3.51
CA ALA A 82 -3.68 13.06 2.27
C ALA A 82 -3.76 14.60 2.26
N PRO A 83 -2.73 15.32 1.76
CA PRO A 83 -2.70 16.79 1.76
C PRO A 83 -3.91 17.46 1.09
N ASP A 84 -4.46 16.83 0.05
CA ASP A 84 -5.56 17.36 -0.77
C ASP A 84 -6.92 16.71 -0.46
N ALA A 85 -7.04 16.04 0.69
CA ALA A 85 -8.26 15.31 1.06
C ALA A 85 -9.47 16.23 1.26
N THR A 86 -10.57 15.93 0.56
CA THR A 86 -11.88 16.56 0.78
C THR A 86 -12.83 15.58 1.48
N PRO A 87 -13.76 16.04 2.34
CA PRO A 87 -14.71 15.15 3.01
C PRO A 87 -15.53 14.27 2.04
N GLU A 88 -15.93 14.82 0.90
CA GLU A 88 -16.66 14.10 -0.14
C GLU A 88 -15.78 13.07 -0.87
N GLY A 89 -14.54 13.43 -1.20
CA GLY A 89 -13.58 12.52 -1.83
C GLY A 89 -13.22 11.35 -0.90
N VAL A 90 -13.02 11.62 0.39
CA VAL A 90 -12.81 10.59 1.41
C VAL A 90 -14.02 9.67 1.51
N GLY A 91 -15.24 10.21 1.48
CA GLY A 91 -16.48 9.43 1.51
C GLY A 91 -16.58 8.42 0.37
N HIS A 92 -16.36 8.88 -0.86
CA HIS A 92 -16.36 8.03 -2.06
C HIS A 92 -15.26 6.98 -2.01
N ALA A 93 -14.02 7.37 -1.70
CA ALA A 93 -12.89 6.46 -1.67
C ALA A 93 -13.04 5.35 -0.60
N VAL A 94 -13.69 5.66 0.52
CA VAL A 94 -14.04 4.67 1.55
C VAL A 94 -15.12 3.71 1.05
N ALA A 95 -16.15 4.21 0.34
CA ALA A 95 -17.20 3.37 -0.23
C ALA A 95 -16.62 2.38 -1.24
N ASP A 96 -15.79 2.84 -2.18
CA ASP A 96 -15.12 2.01 -3.18
C ASP A 96 -14.20 0.97 -2.52
N ARG A 97 -13.54 1.36 -1.42
CA ARG A 97 -12.71 0.45 -0.64
C ARG A 97 -13.55 -0.63 0.04
N VAL A 98 -14.68 -0.27 0.66
CA VAL A 98 -15.59 -1.23 1.31
C VAL A 98 -16.19 -2.19 0.29
N GLU A 99 -16.56 -1.70 -0.90
CA GLU A 99 -17.09 -2.55 -1.96
C GLU A 99 -16.09 -3.65 -2.35
N ARG A 100 -14.80 -3.29 -2.53
CA ARG A 100 -13.73 -4.24 -2.84
C ARG A 100 -13.49 -5.29 -1.76
N GLN A 101 -13.92 -5.05 -0.52
CA GLN A 101 -13.78 -6.03 0.56
C GLN A 101 -14.71 -7.22 0.37
N SER A 102 -15.77 -7.09 -0.44
CA SER A 102 -16.63 -8.21 -0.81
C SER A 102 -15.85 -9.33 -1.52
N LEU A 103 -14.77 -8.99 -2.23
CA LEU A 103 -13.90 -9.95 -2.92
C LEU A 103 -13.27 -10.98 -1.97
N LEU A 104 -13.08 -10.63 -0.69
CA LEU A 104 -12.58 -11.57 0.33
C LEU A 104 -13.54 -12.75 0.56
N TYR A 105 -14.82 -12.59 0.25
CA TYR A 105 -15.85 -13.60 0.49
C TYR A 105 -16.21 -14.38 -0.78
N GLU A 106 -15.63 -14.05 -1.92
CA GLU A 106 -15.93 -14.71 -3.20
C GLU A 106 -15.36 -16.13 -3.25
N PRO A 107 -16.20 -17.18 -3.43
CA PRO A 107 -15.71 -18.54 -3.57
C PRO A 107 -14.79 -18.69 -4.78
N GLY A 108 -13.69 -19.44 -4.61
CA GLY A 108 -12.71 -19.69 -5.67
C GLY A 108 -11.65 -18.60 -5.81
N ARG A 109 -11.68 -17.56 -4.97
CA ARG A 109 -10.55 -16.66 -4.76
C ARG A 109 -9.78 -17.01 -3.51
N GLU A 110 -8.49 -16.74 -3.55
CA GLU A 110 -7.58 -16.85 -2.42
C GLU A 110 -6.88 -15.51 -2.21
N SER A 111 -6.84 -15.06 -0.96
CA SER A 111 -6.14 -13.84 -0.57
C SER A 111 -5.13 -14.15 0.54
N VAL A 112 -3.85 -13.95 0.27
CA VAL A 112 -2.77 -14.12 1.25
C VAL A 112 -2.22 -12.76 1.63
N PHE A 113 -2.24 -12.43 2.91
CA PHE A 113 -1.72 -11.18 3.43
C PHE A 113 -0.55 -11.48 4.36
N VAL A 114 0.59 -10.83 4.13
CA VAL A 114 1.74 -10.88 5.03
C VAL A 114 2.05 -9.48 5.53
N LEU A 115 2.00 -9.30 6.84
CA LEU A 115 2.22 -8.01 7.49
C LEU A 115 3.48 -8.05 8.33
N THR A 116 4.23 -6.95 8.42
CA THR A 116 5.13 -6.80 9.58
C THR A 116 4.30 -6.43 10.81
N GLU A 117 4.68 -6.88 12.00
CA GLU A 117 3.99 -6.49 13.24
C GLU A 117 3.95 -4.95 13.45
N GLY A 118 4.92 -4.22 12.89
CA GLY A 118 4.94 -2.76 12.89
C GLY A 118 3.66 -2.13 12.32
N VAL A 119 3.02 -2.76 11.34
CA VAL A 119 1.73 -2.29 10.77
C VAL A 119 0.62 -2.34 11.80
N LEU A 120 0.61 -3.34 12.67
CA LEU A 120 -0.40 -3.52 13.71
C LEU A 120 -0.20 -2.52 14.87
N ARG A 121 1.00 -1.95 14.99
CA ARG A 121 1.39 -1.02 16.05
C ARG A 121 1.55 0.42 15.58
N THR A 122 1.53 0.66 14.27
CA THR A 122 1.53 2.01 13.68
C THR A 122 0.08 2.47 13.58
N TRP A 123 -0.28 3.49 14.35
CA TRP A 123 -1.67 3.82 14.59
C TRP A 123 -1.95 5.32 14.50
N PRO A 124 -3.18 5.69 14.13
CA PRO A 124 -3.57 7.07 13.86
C PRO A 124 -3.75 7.97 15.10
N GLY A 125 -3.36 7.51 16.30
CA GLY A 125 -3.56 8.26 17.54
C GLY A 125 -4.91 8.03 18.24
N SER A 126 -5.78 7.13 17.75
CA SER A 126 -6.96 6.63 18.49
C SER A 126 -6.88 5.12 18.81
N PRO A 127 -6.82 4.69 20.11
CA PRO A 127 -6.68 3.28 20.45
C PRO A 127 -7.96 2.53 20.09
N ALA A 128 -9.11 3.16 20.30
CA ALA A 128 -10.42 2.64 19.91
C ALA A 128 -10.50 2.29 18.41
N LEU A 129 -9.95 3.14 17.53
CA LEU A 129 -9.91 2.87 16.09
C LEU A 129 -9.09 1.61 15.80
N MET A 130 -7.92 1.47 16.41
CA MET A 130 -7.09 0.27 16.23
C MET A 130 -7.71 -0.98 16.82
N LEU A 131 -8.42 -0.89 17.94
CA LEU A 131 -9.15 -2.02 18.50
C LEU A 131 -10.22 -2.52 17.52
N ALA A 132 -11.02 -1.62 16.95
CA ALA A 132 -12.00 -1.96 15.92
C ALA A 132 -11.34 -2.56 14.66
N GLN A 133 -10.17 -2.05 14.28
CA GLN A 133 -9.39 -2.60 13.17
C GLN A 133 -8.84 -4.01 13.47
N LEU A 134 -8.34 -4.26 14.67
CA LEU A 134 -7.82 -5.57 15.08
C LEU A 134 -8.95 -6.61 15.22
N ASP A 135 -10.11 -6.21 15.74
CA ASP A 135 -11.33 -7.05 15.74
C ASP A 135 -11.70 -7.49 14.32
N ARG A 136 -11.60 -6.58 13.35
CA ARG A 136 -11.81 -6.91 11.94
C ARG A 136 -10.78 -7.93 11.42
N LEU A 137 -9.50 -7.80 11.77
CA LEU A 137 -8.49 -8.78 11.38
C LEU A 137 -8.79 -10.17 11.94
N LEU A 138 -9.26 -10.26 13.20
CA LEU A 138 -9.69 -11.52 13.81
C LEU A 138 -10.89 -12.15 13.09
N ALA A 139 -11.81 -11.33 12.57
CA ALA A 139 -12.94 -11.81 11.78
C ALA A 139 -12.48 -12.32 10.41
N VAL A 140 -11.62 -11.57 9.72
CA VAL A 140 -11.14 -11.91 8.37
C VAL A 140 -10.20 -13.12 8.37
N GLU A 141 -9.38 -13.29 9.40
CA GLU A 141 -8.50 -14.46 9.55
C GLU A 141 -9.28 -15.78 9.65
N SER A 142 -10.55 -15.75 10.06
CA SER A 142 -11.41 -16.94 10.11
C SER A 142 -12.00 -17.36 8.75
N LEU A 143 -11.80 -16.57 7.68
CA LEU A 143 -12.32 -16.87 6.36
C LEU A 143 -11.47 -17.94 5.65
N SER A 144 -12.11 -18.95 5.06
CA SER A 144 -11.40 -20.01 4.31
C SER A 144 -10.68 -19.50 3.06
N THR A 145 -11.08 -18.35 2.55
CA THR A 145 -10.52 -17.66 1.39
C THR A 145 -9.33 -16.76 1.75
N VAL A 146 -9.01 -16.61 3.05
CA VAL A 146 -7.97 -15.70 3.53
C VAL A 146 -6.91 -16.43 4.32
N ARG A 147 -5.64 -16.15 4.02
CA ARG A 147 -4.49 -16.51 4.85
C ARG A 147 -3.85 -15.24 5.36
N LEU A 148 -3.92 -15.00 6.66
CA LEU A 148 -3.27 -13.85 7.30
C LEU A 148 -2.00 -14.30 8.02
N GLY A 149 -0.88 -13.75 7.58
CA GLY A 149 0.44 -13.93 8.17
C GLY A 149 0.98 -12.64 8.76
N VAL A 150 1.73 -12.76 9.85
CA VAL A 150 2.44 -11.64 10.46
C VAL A 150 3.89 -12.02 10.70
N ILE A 151 4.84 -11.16 10.33
CA ILE A 151 6.24 -11.26 10.71
C ILE A 151 6.38 -10.56 12.07
N PRO A 152 6.58 -11.29 13.18
CA PRO A 152 6.70 -10.69 14.50
C PRO A 152 7.94 -9.80 14.58
N TRP A 153 7.91 -8.77 15.43
CA TRP A 153 9.06 -7.86 15.59
C TRP A 153 10.34 -8.56 16.08
N ARG A 154 10.19 -9.74 16.68
CA ARG A 154 11.27 -10.59 17.18
C ARG A 154 11.93 -11.45 16.09
N GLN A 155 11.35 -11.48 14.89
CA GLN A 155 11.85 -12.27 13.78
C GLN A 155 12.69 -11.41 12.84
N VAL A 156 13.79 -11.98 12.34
CA VAL A 156 14.63 -11.29 11.35
C VAL A 156 13.87 -11.22 10.04
N VAL A 157 13.76 -10.01 9.48
CA VAL A 157 13.19 -9.83 8.15
C VAL A 157 14.17 -10.34 7.09
N PRO A 158 13.71 -11.16 6.12
CA PRO A 158 14.59 -11.78 5.13
C PRO A 158 15.11 -10.78 4.08
N VAL A 159 14.36 -9.70 3.88
CA VAL A 159 14.69 -8.58 3.00
C VAL A 159 14.21 -7.32 3.71
N MET A 160 14.98 -6.22 3.65
CA MET A 160 14.54 -4.97 4.25
C MET A 160 13.30 -4.43 3.52
N PRO A 161 12.13 -4.31 4.18
CA PRO A 161 10.92 -3.81 3.54
C PRO A 161 11.06 -2.33 3.20
N ARG A 162 10.92 -1.97 1.93
CA ARG A 162 10.96 -0.56 1.47
C ARG A 162 9.56 0.06 1.31
N HIS A 163 8.60 -0.76 0.89
CA HIS A 163 7.21 -0.40 0.69
C HIS A 163 6.36 -1.68 0.69
N GLY A 164 5.04 -1.52 0.80
CA GLY A 164 4.10 -2.60 0.54
C GLY A 164 3.89 -2.85 -0.95
N PHE A 165 3.32 -4.00 -1.29
CA PHE A 165 2.93 -4.34 -2.66
C PHE A 165 1.87 -5.44 -2.66
N THR A 166 1.13 -5.55 -3.77
CA THR A 166 0.09 -6.56 -3.98
C THR A 166 0.31 -7.25 -5.31
N LEU A 167 0.59 -8.54 -5.27
CA LEU A 167 0.62 -9.45 -6.42
C LEU A 167 -0.81 -9.88 -6.77
N CYS A 168 -1.14 -9.80 -8.06
CA CYS A 168 -2.39 -10.25 -8.65
C CYS A 168 -2.05 -11.39 -9.62
N ASP A 169 -2.39 -12.61 -9.22
CA ASP A 169 -1.95 -13.85 -9.86
C ASP A 169 -0.42 -13.85 -10.11
N THR A 170 0.00 -14.24 -11.30
CA THR A 170 1.37 -14.14 -11.81
C THR A 170 1.47 -13.07 -12.91
N GLU A 171 0.53 -12.13 -12.93
CA GLU A 171 0.33 -11.20 -14.05
C GLU A 171 0.74 -9.76 -13.70
N ALA A 172 0.50 -9.33 -12.47
CA ALA A 172 0.78 -7.95 -12.08
C ALA A 172 1.19 -7.78 -10.62
N VAL A 173 1.97 -6.74 -10.37
CA VAL A 173 2.27 -6.20 -9.04
C VAL A 173 1.73 -4.79 -8.96
N VAL A 174 1.03 -4.46 -7.89
CA VAL A 174 0.62 -3.10 -7.58
C VAL A 174 1.36 -2.56 -6.38
N VAL A 175 1.93 -1.38 -6.51
CA VAL A 175 2.61 -0.64 -5.45
C VAL A 175 1.88 0.67 -5.21
N GLU A 176 1.33 0.85 -4.01
CA GLU A 176 0.71 2.11 -3.59
C GLU A 176 1.78 3.07 -3.04
N THR A 177 1.72 4.33 -3.45
CA THR A 177 2.60 5.40 -2.99
C THR A 177 1.78 6.64 -2.64
N PHE A 178 2.41 7.63 -1.99
CA PHE A 178 1.76 8.92 -1.70
C PHE A 178 1.25 9.66 -2.95
N ARG A 179 1.83 9.38 -4.13
CA ARG A 179 1.47 10.05 -5.40
C ARG A 179 0.58 9.20 -6.29
N GLY A 180 0.14 8.03 -5.82
CA GLY A 180 -0.68 7.12 -6.59
C GLY A 180 -0.19 5.68 -6.61
N GLU A 181 -0.80 4.91 -7.49
CA GLU A 181 -0.56 3.48 -7.67
C GLU A 181 0.33 3.23 -8.88
N HIS A 182 1.24 2.27 -8.77
CA HIS A 182 2.05 1.79 -9.88
C HIS A 182 1.72 0.33 -10.15
N VAL A 183 1.30 0.03 -11.38
CA VAL A 183 1.09 -1.34 -11.86
C VAL A 183 2.32 -1.77 -12.65
N LEU A 184 2.91 -2.89 -12.28
CA LEU A 184 4.02 -3.54 -12.96
C LEU A 184 3.53 -4.88 -13.50
N ASP A 185 3.58 -5.05 -14.82
CA ASP A 185 3.16 -6.25 -15.54
C ASP A 185 4.31 -6.91 -16.32
N ASP A 186 5.54 -6.37 -16.22
CA ASP A 186 6.74 -7.00 -16.75
C ASP A 186 7.01 -8.34 -16.02
N PRO A 187 7.09 -9.48 -16.73
CA PRO A 187 7.26 -10.79 -16.11
C PRO A 187 8.51 -10.91 -15.23
N THR A 188 9.59 -10.21 -15.57
CA THR A 188 10.83 -10.24 -14.77
C THR A 188 10.64 -9.51 -13.44
N ALA A 189 9.98 -8.34 -13.48
CA ALA A 189 9.60 -7.61 -12.28
C ALA A 189 8.64 -8.44 -11.42
N VAL A 190 7.57 -8.99 -12.01
CA VAL A 190 6.58 -9.83 -11.29
C VAL A 190 7.28 -10.99 -10.57
N ALA A 191 8.12 -11.76 -11.27
CA ALA A 191 8.85 -12.88 -10.68
C ALA A 191 9.77 -12.46 -9.51
N ALA A 192 10.40 -11.28 -9.59
CA ALA A 192 11.21 -10.76 -8.49
C ALA A 192 10.38 -10.41 -7.23
N TYR A 193 9.16 -9.86 -7.43
CA TYR A 193 8.23 -9.62 -6.34
C TYR A 193 7.65 -10.91 -5.76
N GLU A 194 7.39 -11.93 -6.59
CA GLU A 194 6.98 -13.24 -6.11
C GLU A 194 8.04 -13.89 -5.21
N ASP A 195 9.31 -13.87 -5.63
CA ASP A 195 10.41 -14.39 -4.80
C ASP A 195 10.52 -13.62 -3.48
N THR A 196 10.37 -12.29 -3.54
CA THR A 196 10.39 -11.43 -2.35
C THR A 196 9.22 -11.74 -1.42
N PHE A 197 8.01 -11.89 -1.96
CA PHE A 197 6.82 -12.24 -1.18
C PHE A 197 6.99 -13.60 -0.49
N ARG A 198 7.46 -14.61 -1.23
CA ARG A 198 7.71 -15.95 -0.69
C ARG A 198 8.64 -15.92 0.52
N ARG A 199 9.72 -15.13 0.46
CA ARG A 199 10.63 -14.96 1.60
C ARG A 199 9.91 -14.36 2.81
N PHE A 200 9.08 -13.33 2.61
CA PHE A 200 8.28 -12.75 3.69
C PHE A 200 7.26 -13.72 4.27
N GLU A 201 6.60 -14.51 3.42
CA GLU A 201 5.67 -15.57 3.84
C GLU A 201 6.38 -16.64 4.66
N GLU A 202 7.56 -17.11 4.23
CA GLU A 202 8.38 -18.07 4.99
C GLU A 202 8.82 -17.54 6.37
N ALA A 203 8.93 -16.21 6.52
CA ALA A 203 9.28 -15.55 7.77
C ALA A 203 8.06 -15.16 8.63
N ALA A 204 6.83 -15.43 8.18
CA ALA A 204 5.62 -15.06 8.91
C ALA A 204 5.06 -16.23 9.74
N ILE A 205 4.46 -15.90 10.87
CA ILE A 205 3.57 -16.81 11.60
C ILE A 205 2.16 -16.73 11.01
N PHE A 206 1.36 -17.79 11.16
CA PHE A 206 0.00 -17.92 10.61
C PHE A 206 -0.96 -18.58 11.62
N GLY A 207 -2.26 -18.52 11.35
CA GLY A 207 -3.28 -19.25 12.10
C GLY A 207 -3.35 -18.86 13.58
N SER A 208 -3.33 -19.85 14.48
CA SER A 208 -3.44 -19.62 15.93
C SER A 208 -2.40 -18.63 16.46
N ASP A 209 -1.18 -18.67 15.94
CA ASP A 209 -0.09 -17.82 16.42
C ASP A 209 -0.34 -16.36 16.05
N VAL A 210 -0.89 -16.09 14.85
CA VAL A 210 -1.34 -14.74 14.45
C VAL A 210 -2.49 -14.29 15.31
N ARG A 211 -3.45 -15.17 15.59
CA ARG A 211 -4.59 -14.87 16.48
C ARG A 211 -4.12 -14.47 17.87
N GLU A 212 -3.18 -15.20 18.45
CA GLU A 212 -2.57 -14.87 19.74
C GLU A 212 -1.84 -13.53 19.71
N LEU A 213 -1.05 -13.27 18.65
CA LEU A 213 -0.37 -11.99 18.47
C LEU A 213 -1.37 -10.83 18.38
N LEU A 214 -2.44 -10.96 17.60
CA LEU A 214 -3.48 -9.93 17.48
C LEU A 214 -4.13 -9.63 18.83
N LEU A 215 -4.49 -10.67 19.60
CA LEU A 215 -5.06 -10.51 20.95
C LEU A 215 -4.08 -9.81 21.91
N GLN A 216 -2.77 -10.11 21.79
CA GLN A 216 -1.75 -9.43 22.58
C GLN A 216 -1.63 -7.95 22.19
N VAL A 217 -1.60 -7.61 20.89
CA VAL A 217 -1.57 -6.22 20.43
C VAL A 217 -2.83 -5.46 20.89
N MET A 218 -4.01 -6.08 20.84
CA MET A 218 -5.24 -5.48 21.37
C MET A 218 -5.14 -5.19 22.87
N LYS A 219 -4.54 -6.09 23.65
CA LYS A 219 -4.30 -5.87 25.09
C LYS A 219 -3.39 -4.65 25.30
N ASP A 220 -2.34 -4.50 24.49
CA ASP A 220 -1.44 -3.35 24.55
C ASP A 220 -2.21 -2.03 24.28
N PHE A 221 -3.07 -1.99 23.25
CA PHE A 221 -3.89 -0.81 22.95
C PHE A 221 -4.88 -0.45 24.07
N ARG A 222 -5.54 -1.44 24.69
CA ARG A 222 -6.42 -1.20 25.86
C ARG A 222 -5.66 -0.61 27.05
N GLY A 223 -4.36 -0.88 27.15
CA GLY A 223 -3.49 -0.28 28.15
C GLY A 223 -3.21 1.21 27.91
N LEU A 224 -3.36 1.70 26.67
CA LEU A 224 -3.14 3.11 26.32
C LEU A 224 -4.31 4.02 26.73
N ASP A 225 -5.52 3.48 26.88
CA ASP A 225 -6.70 4.20 27.38
C ASP A 225 -6.69 4.38 28.92
N GLY A 226 -5.64 3.91 29.61
CA GLY A 226 -5.39 4.20 31.02
C GLY A 226 -4.98 5.67 31.24
N PRO A 227 -5.14 6.22 32.47
CA PRO A 227 -4.72 7.60 32.74
C PRO A 227 -3.24 7.73 32.38
N ALA A 228 -2.93 8.68 31.47
CA ALA A 228 -1.57 9.02 31.10
C ALA A 228 -0.76 9.18 32.38
N THR A 229 0.23 8.31 32.58
CA THR A 229 1.17 8.49 33.68
C THR A 229 1.95 9.75 33.34
N GLN A 230 1.66 10.83 34.07
CA GLN A 230 2.37 12.10 34.03
C GLN A 230 3.85 11.90 34.40
#